data_AF-A0A9X1HHD3-F1
#
_entry.id   AF-A0A9X1HHD3-F1
#
_cell.length_a   1.000
_cell.length_b   1.000
_cell.length_c   1.000
_cell.angle_alpha   90.00
_cell.angle_beta   90.00
_cell.angle_gamma   90.00
#
_symmetry.space_group_name_H-M   'P 1'
#
loop_
_entity.id
_entity.type
_entity.pdbx_description
1 polymer ?
#
loop_
_entity_poly.entity_id
_entity_poly.type
_entity_poly.pdbx_seq_one_letter_code
_entity_poly.pdbx_strand_id
1 'polypeptide(L)'
;VQEASSMLLDHVVRSLYSSGSVEPVQTVLDACAAPGGKTTLLASALPGSFIVANEVIRSRVPVLVENVTKWGTGNIAVTSVEVNKFAALPGFFDLIVADAPCSGEGLFRKQPDARSEWSPENAHHCSLRQRRILMDVWPSLRPGGYLIYSTCTYNPAENEQNLRWLLDEAGAEIVNITMPEHWGISTVENGGTIGYACYPHRVRGEGFFIAVVRKNVSETDSAAGKSAAIKQTPFRSGTPYKTAPYKSAPYETVPKETAAKLNDWFTGGGHQFIRYGKMIHHIGADHLPRLHVLHGAMPVRYAGIETAEAIRDELKPAHAAALCPFLNVDNFQVMDLTRDEALTSLRSEPLPAPPSGGKGWVLVRYNGLGLGWLKHAGNRMNNYYPRNWRIRMRD
;
A
#
# COMPACT_ATOMS: atom_id res chain seq x y z
N VAL A 1 1.75 13.49 -2.83
CA VAL A 1 0.63 14.46 -2.97
C VAL A 1 -0.61 13.65 -3.31
N GLN A 2 -1.71 13.88 -2.60
CA GLN A 2 -2.97 13.16 -2.79
C GLN A 2 -4.11 14.19 -2.84
N GLU A 3 -5.18 13.87 -3.57
CA GLU A 3 -6.36 14.73 -3.67
C GLU A 3 -7.18 14.67 -2.37
N ALA A 4 -7.70 15.82 -1.92
CA ALA A 4 -8.30 15.99 -0.60
C ALA A 4 -9.53 15.09 -0.37
N SER A 5 -10.46 15.01 -1.32
CA SER A 5 -11.65 14.17 -1.19
C SER A 5 -11.27 12.69 -1.03
N SER A 6 -10.24 12.21 -1.72
CA SER A 6 -9.74 10.83 -1.59
C SER A 6 -9.11 10.51 -0.23
N MET A 7 -8.74 11.54 0.56
CA MET A 7 -8.22 11.36 1.93
C MET A 7 -9.33 11.03 2.94
N LEU A 8 -10.61 11.14 2.56
CA LEU A 8 -11.74 10.71 3.39
C LEU A 8 -11.64 9.24 3.83
N LEU A 9 -10.88 8.43 3.07
CA LEU A 9 -10.51 7.07 3.44
C LEU A 9 -9.88 6.98 4.84
N ASP A 10 -9.06 7.95 5.28
CA ASP A 10 -8.44 7.92 6.61
C ASP A 10 -9.50 7.98 7.71
N HIS A 11 -10.47 8.90 7.58
CA HIS A 11 -11.59 9.01 8.50
C HIS A 11 -12.43 7.73 8.53
N VAL A 12 -12.73 7.15 7.37
CA VAL A 12 -13.50 5.90 7.27
C VAL A 12 -12.76 4.76 7.98
N VAL A 13 -11.49 4.55 7.68
CA VAL A 13 -10.68 3.48 8.27
C VAL A 13 -10.55 3.66 9.78
N ARG A 14 -10.28 4.89 10.25
CA ARG A 14 -10.23 5.17 11.68
C ARG A 14 -11.59 4.97 12.33
N SER A 15 -12.69 5.37 11.70
CA SER A 15 -14.04 5.17 12.26
C SER A 15 -14.37 3.69 12.46
N LEU A 16 -13.92 2.82 11.54
CA LEU A 16 -14.13 1.38 11.65
C LEU A 16 -13.34 0.73 12.79
N TYR A 17 -12.12 1.21 13.07
CA TYR A 17 -11.19 0.50 13.98
C TYR A 17 -10.76 1.29 15.22
N SER A 18 -11.23 2.53 15.42
CA SER A 18 -10.93 3.33 16.63
C SER A 18 -11.84 3.01 17.81
N SER A 19 -12.96 2.31 17.59
CA SER A 19 -13.77 1.80 18.69
C SER A 19 -13.15 0.48 19.16
N GLY A 20 -12.69 0.41 20.42
CA GLY A 20 -11.98 -0.74 21.01
C GLY A 20 -12.75 -2.07 21.08
N SER A 21 -13.78 -2.23 20.25
CA SER A 21 -14.67 -3.38 20.10
C SER A 21 -14.34 -4.25 18.89
N VAL A 22 -13.40 -3.83 18.03
CA VAL A 22 -13.03 -4.55 16.80
C VAL A 22 -11.62 -5.12 16.95
N GLU A 23 -11.43 -6.37 16.54
CA GLU A 23 -10.09 -6.98 16.51
C GLU A 23 -9.13 -6.15 15.65
N PRO A 24 -7.83 -6.06 16.02
CA PRO A 24 -6.84 -5.34 15.23
C PRO A 24 -6.81 -5.83 13.78
N VAL A 25 -6.80 -4.90 12.83
CA VAL A 25 -6.63 -5.21 11.41
C VAL A 25 -5.24 -5.80 11.20
N GLN A 26 -5.17 -7.01 10.68
CA GLN A 26 -3.92 -7.70 10.45
C GLN A 26 -3.49 -7.65 8.99
N THR A 27 -4.43 -7.77 8.06
CA THR A 27 -4.19 -7.85 6.62
C THR A 27 -5.14 -6.95 5.85
N VAL A 28 -4.58 -6.11 4.99
CA VAL A 28 -5.31 -5.17 4.15
C VAL A 28 -4.96 -5.38 2.69
N LEU A 29 -5.95 -5.36 1.81
CA LEU A 29 -5.75 -5.29 0.35
C LEU A 29 -6.11 -3.89 -0.15
N ASP A 30 -5.18 -3.20 -0.78
CA ASP A 30 -5.46 -2.10 -1.71
C ASP A 30 -5.49 -2.70 -3.13
N ALA A 31 -6.69 -2.92 -3.66
CA ALA A 31 -6.90 -3.73 -4.86
C ALA A 31 -6.45 -3.04 -6.16
N CYS A 32 -6.38 -1.71 -6.16
CA CYS A 32 -6.11 -0.84 -7.31
C CYS A 32 -5.17 0.30 -6.88
N ALA A 33 -3.96 -0.08 -6.48
CA ALA A 33 -3.13 0.73 -5.60
C ALA A 33 -2.39 1.90 -6.27
N ALA A 34 -2.00 1.82 -7.55
CA ALA A 34 -1.16 2.87 -8.11
C ALA A 34 -1.94 4.19 -8.28
N PRO A 35 -1.30 5.35 -8.04
CA PRO A 35 0.13 5.54 -7.80
C PRO A 35 0.59 5.29 -6.34
N GLY A 36 -0.30 4.95 -5.41
CA GLY A 36 0.07 4.54 -4.04
C GLY A 36 -0.44 5.45 -2.93
N GLY A 37 -1.16 6.54 -3.23
CA GLY A 37 -1.62 7.49 -2.21
C GLY A 37 -2.50 6.84 -1.14
N LYS A 38 -3.47 6.01 -1.55
CA LYS A 38 -4.33 5.25 -0.62
C LYS A 38 -3.55 4.18 0.12
N THR A 39 -2.64 3.46 -0.54
CA THR A 39 -1.71 2.53 0.12
C THR A 39 -0.92 3.19 1.25
N THR A 40 -0.30 4.36 0.99
CA THR A 40 0.49 5.08 2.00
C THR A 40 -0.37 5.65 3.13
N LEU A 41 -1.59 6.08 2.81
CA LEU A 41 -2.58 6.49 3.80
C LEU A 41 -2.96 5.32 4.71
N LEU A 42 -3.28 4.15 4.14
CA LEU A 42 -3.60 2.93 4.88
C LEU A 42 -2.44 2.51 5.78
N ALA A 43 -1.19 2.57 5.28
CA ALA A 43 0.00 2.24 6.07
C ALA A 43 0.20 3.14 7.27
N SER A 44 -0.23 4.41 7.16
CA SER A 44 -0.14 5.38 8.24
C SER A 44 -1.31 5.29 9.21
N ALA A 45 -2.50 4.97 8.71
CA ALA A 45 -3.71 4.78 9.51
C ALA A 45 -3.67 3.48 10.30
N LEU A 46 -3.02 2.45 9.76
CA LEU A 46 -2.98 1.08 10.29
C LEU A 46 -1.51 0.57 10.39
N PRO A 47 -0.67 1.16 11.26
CA PRO A 47 0.77 0.87 11.31
C PRO A 47 1.10 -0.58 11.70
N GLY A 48 0.19 -1.29 12.37
CA GLY A 48 0.35 -2.70 12.74
C GLY A 48 -0.14 -3.72 11.70
N SER A 49 -0.71 -3.26 10.58
CA SER A 49 -1.28 -4.16 9.56
C SER A 49 -0.29 -4.45 8.44
N PHE A 50 -0.39 -5.65 7.86
CA PHE A 50 0.30 -6.00 6.62
C PHE A 50 -0.56 -5.59 5.41
N ILE A 51 -0.03 -4.71 4.58
CA ILE A 51 -0.75 -4.15 3.43
C ILE A 51 -0.25 -4.78 2.14
N VAL A 52 -1.19 -5.33 1.37
CA VAL A 52 -0.95 -5.80 0.01
C VAL A 52 -1.48 -4.75 -0.96
N ALA A 53 -0.58 -4.13 -1.71
CA ALA A 53 -0.87 -3.12 -2.71
C ALA A 53 -0.81 -3.75 -4.11
N ASN A 54 -1.96 -3.93 -4.75
CA ASN A 54 -2.03 -4.55 -6.07
C ASN A 54 -2.20 -3.51 -7.18
N GLU A 55 -1.39 -3.63 -8.24
CA GLU A 55 -1.57 -2.88 -9.48
C GLU A 55 -1.48 -3.81 -10.68
N VAL A 56 -2.60 -3.95 -11.40
CA VAL A 56 -2.73 -4.84 -12.55
C VAL A 56 -1.97 -4.32 -13.78
N ILE A 57 -1.91 -3.00 -13.95
CA ILE A 57 -1.21 -2.33 -15.05
C ILE A 57 0.28 -2.26 -14.73
N ARG A 58 1.05 -3.19 -15.29
CA ARG A 58 2.49 -3.34 -15.03
C ARG A 58 3.31 -2.05 -15.19
N SER A 59 2.95 -1.17 -16.12
CA SER A 59 3.64 0.12 -16.32
C SER A 59 3.45 1.11 -15.16
N ARG A 60 2.43 0.93 -14.31
CA ARG A 60 2.16 1.75 -13.11
C ARG A 60 2.80 1.18 -11.84
N VAL A 61 3.28 -0.06 -11.86
CA VAL A 61 3.97 -0.68 -10.71
C VAL A 61 5.22 0.10 -10.28
N PRO A 62 6.09 0.61 -11.19
CA PRO A 62 7.27 1.37 -10.77
C PRO A 62 6.94 2.62 -9.94
N VAL A 63 5.89 3.38 -10.31
CA VAL A 63 5.50 4.57 -9.53
C VAL A 63 4.88 4.19 -8.19
N LEU A 64 4.15 3.08 -8.10
CA LEU A 64 3.65 2.54 -6.84
C LEU A 64 4.81 2.14 -5.91
N VAL A 65 5.77 1.36 -6.41
CA VAL A 65 6.96 0.94 -5.64
C VAL A 65 7.77 2.15 -5.19
N GLU A 66 7.92 3.17 -6.04
CA GLU A 66 8.60 4.42 -5.70
C GLU A 66 7.91 5.15 -4.54
N ASN A 67 6.59 5.32 -4.58
CA ASN A 67 5.87 6.00 -3.51
C ASN A 67 5.88 5.20 -2.20
N VAL A 68 5.70 3.87 -2.27
CA VAL A 68 5.82 2.98 -1.11
C VAL A 68 7.21 3.03 -0.50
N THR A 69 8.25 3.04 -1.33
CA THR A 69 9.65 3.12 -0.89
C THR A 69 9.94 4.45 -0.20
N LYS A 70 9.43 5.57 -0.75
CA LYS A 70 9.56 6.89 -0.13
C LYS A 70 8.81 7.02 1.20
N TRP A 71 7.77 6.21 1.39
CA TRP A 71 6.99 6.18 2.62
C TRP A 71 7.68 5.42 3.75
N GLY A 72 8.41 4.34 3.43
CA GLY A 72 9.39 3.72 4.32
C GLY A 72 8.84 2.98 5.55
N THR A 73 7.58 2.54 5.53
CA THR A 73 6.91 1.92 6.71
C THR A 73 7.22 0.44 6.92
N GLY A 74 7.70 -0.28 5.91
CA GLY A 74 8.13 -1.68 6.02
C GLY A 74 7.04 -2.74 6.21
N ASN A 75 5.77 -2.34 6.20
CA ASN A 75 4.60 -3.22 6.33
C ASN A 75 3.83 -3.44 5.01
N ILE A 76 4.41 -3.06 3.87
CA ILE A 76 3.76 -3.12 2.55
C ILE A 76 4.41 -4.19 1.67
N ALA A 77 3.59 -4.96 0.95
CA ALA A 77 3.98 -5.78 -0.18
C ALA A 77 3.24 -5.33 -1.44
N VAL A 78 3.93 -5.29 -2.58
CA VAL A 78 3.36 -4.89 -3.88
C VAL A 78 3.20 -6.12 -4.76
N THR A 79 2.01 -6.31 -5.33
CA THR A 79 1.72 -7.35 -6.33
C THR A 79 1.34 -6.74 -7.66
N SER A 80 1.42 -7.55 -8.72
CA SER A 80 0.92 -7.14 -10.04
C SER A 80 0.25 -8.31 -10.73
N VAL A 81 -1.03 -8.47 -10.40
CA VAL A 81 -1.92 -9.53 -10.87
C VAL A 81 -3.34 -9.01 -11.11
N GLU A 82 -4.10 -9.74 -11.90
CA GLU A 82 -5.56 -9.59 -11.96
C GLU A 82 -6.16 -9.87 -10.57
N VAL A 83 -7.16 -9.09 -10.16
CA VAL A 83 -7.75 -9.18 -8.81
C VAL A 83 -8.38 -10.54 -8.52
N ASN A 84 -8.85 -11.27 -9.54
CA ASN A 84 -9.38 -12.63 -9.39
C ASN A 84 -8.37 -13.63 -8.81
N LYS A 85 -7.07 -13.34 -8.87
CA LYS A 85 -6.03 -14.19 -8.29
C LYS A 85 -6.07 -14.19 -6.76
N PHE A 86 -6.64 -13.17 -6.13
CA PHE A 86 -6.82 -13.14 -4.68
C PHE A 86 -7.84 -14.16 -4.17
N ALA A 87 -8.71 -14.72 -5.03
CA ALA A 87 -9.58 -15.84 -4.66
C ALA A 87 -8.79 -17.10 -4.22
N ALA A 88 -7.50 -17.19 -4.57
CA ALA A 88 -6.57 -18.20 -4.06
C ALA A 88 -6.26 -18.05 -2.55
N LEU A 89 -6.56 -16.89 -1.96
CA LEU A 89 -6.34 -16.54 -0.56
C LEU A 89 -7.69 -16.26 0.14
N PRO A 90 -8.59 -17.26 0.23
CA PRO A 90 -9.91 -17.06 0.83
C PRO A 90 -9.80 -16.61 2.29
N GLY A 91 -10.57 -15.57 2.64
CA GLY A 91 -10.60 -15.00 3.98
C GLY A 91 -9.25 -14.50 4.51
N PHE A 92 -8.29 -14.19 3.62
CA PHE A 92 -6.97 -13.72 4.02
C PHE A 92 -6.97 -12.25 4.47
N PHE A 93 -7.89 -11.42 3.98
CA PHE A 93 -7.94 -9.99 4.29
C PHE A 93 -9.03 -9.67 5.32
N ASP A 94 -8.68 -8.81 6.28
CA ASP A 94 -9.63 -8.19 7.22
C ASP A 94 -10.34 -6.98 6.59
N LEU A 95 -9.59 -6.24 5.77
CA LEU A 95 -10.04 -5.04 5.08
C LEU A 95 -9.63 -5.12 3.60
N ILE A 96 -10.56 -4.82 2.71
CA ILE A 96 -10.28 -4.59 1.29
C ILE A 96 -10.69 -3.17 0.93
N VAL A 97 -9.80 -2.42 0.29
CA VAL A 97 -10.08 -1.14 -0.33
C VAL A 97 -10.10 -1.33 -1.84
N ALA A 98 -11.27 -1.16 -2.43
CA ALA A 98 -11.51 -1.19 -3.86
C ALA A 98 -11.75 0.25 -4.37
N ASP A 99 -10.66 1.00 -4.56
CA ASP A 99 -10.68 2.27 -5.28
C ASP A 99 -10.72 2.00 -6.79
N ALA A 100 -11.93 1.78 -7.29
CA ALA A 100 -12.09 1.12 -8.56
C ALA A 100 -11.85 2.08 -9.75
N PRO A 101 -11.25 1.61 -10.85
CA PRO A 101 -11.17 2.37 -12.08
C PRO A 101 -12.55 2.88 -12.50
N CYS A 102 -12.67 4.19 -12.69
CA CYS A 102 -13.93 4.90 -12.84
C CYS A 102 -13.95 5.72 -14.15
N SER A 103 -15.12 6.21 -14.58
CA SER A 103 -15.23 7.14 -15.73
C SER A 103 -14.55 8.50 -15.52
N GLY A 104 -14.17 8.83 -14.29
CA GLY A 104 -13.27 9.95 -13.99
C GLY A 104 -13.91 11.33 -14.02
N GLU A 105 -15.23 11.45 -13.88
CA GLU A 105 -15.94 12.75 -13.90
C GLU A 105 -15.41 13.73 -12.84
N GLY A 106 -14.97 13.22 -11.69
CA GLY A 106 -14.31 13.99 -10.64
C GLY A 106 -13.00 14.62 -11.09
N LEU A 107 -12.33 14.08 -12.10
CA LEU A 107 -11.05 14.58 -12.60
C LEU A 107 -11.21 15.71 -13.63
N PHE A 108 -12.42 15.98 -14.14
CA PHE A 108 -12.66 16.94 -15.23
C PHE A 108 -12.14 18.37 -14.97
N ARG A 109 -12.04 18.80 -13.72
CA ARG A 109 -11.48 20.12 -13.35
C ARG A 109 -9.94 20.14 -13.38
N LYS A 110 -9.30 19.02 -13.09
CA LYS A 110 -7.83 18.88 -13.03
C LYS A 110 -7.22 18.38 -14.33
N GLN A 111 -7.94 17.56 -15.08
CA GLN A 111 -7.47 16.87 -16.27
C GLN A 111 -8.49 17.11 -17.40
N PRO A 112 -8.27 18.14 -18.24
CA PRO A 112 -9.16 18.42 -19.37
C PRO A 112 -9.34 17.22 -20.32
N ASP A 113 -8.27 16.43 -20.53
CA ASP A 113 -8.28 15.26 -21.40
C ASP A 113 -9.29 14.17 -20.94
N ALA A 114 -9.53 14.06 -19.63
CA ALA A 114 -10.51 13.11 -19.08
C ALA A 114 -11.94 13.38 -19.61
N ARG A 115 -12.25 14.62 -20.01
CA ARG A 115 -13.55 14.95 -20.63
C ARG A 115 -13.69 14.36 -22.02
N SER A 116 -12.58 14.24 -22.75
CA SER A 116 -12.56 13.69 -24.12
C SER A 116 -12.66 12.17 -24.15
N GLU A 117 -12.23 11.51 -23.06
CA GLU A 117 -12.31 10.06 -22.89
C GLU A 117 -13.65 9.58 -22.31
N TRP A 118 -14.50 10.52 -21.86
CA TRP A 118 -15.78 10.21 -21.24
C TRP A 118 -16.87 10.02 -22.29
N SER A 119 -17.63 8.94 -22.15
CA SER A 119 -18.89 8.70 -22.88
C SER A 119 -19.84 7.85 -22.03
N PRO A 120 -21.15 7.86 -22.31
CA PRO A 120 -22.11 6.97 -21.65
C PRO A 120 -21.72 5.49 -21.75
N GLU A 121 -21.19 5.06 -22.90
CA GLU A 121 -20.72 3.70 -23.12
C GLU A 121 -19.50 3.38 -22.25
N ASN A 122 -18.53 4.29 -22.16
CA ASN A 122 -17.36 4.11 -21.30
C ASN A 122 -17.75 4.05 -19.81
N ALA A 123 -18.67 4.92 -19.36
CA ALA A 123 -19.19 4.87 -17.99
C ALA A 123 -19.90 3.54 -17.69
N HIS A 124 -20.67 3.01 -18.65
CA HIS A 124 -21.29 1.69 -18.53
C HIS A 124 -20.24 0.56 -18.44
N HIS A 125 -19.20 0.60 -19.28
CA HIS A 125 -18.08 -0.35 -19.20
C HIS A 125 -17.33 -0.28 -17.86
N CYS A 126 -17.10 0.92 -17.31
CA CYS A 126 -16.52 1.08 -15.98
C CYS A 126 -17.42 0.47 -14.90
N SER A 127 -18.73 0.73 -14.93
CA SER A 127 -19.69 0.14 -13.99
C SER A 127 -19.62 -1.40 -13.99
N LEU A 128 -19.64 -2.03 -15.17
CA LEU A 128 -19.52 -3.50 -15.27
C LEU A 128 -18.16 -4.03 -14.79
N ARG A 129 -17.06 -3.30 -15.08
CA ARG A 129 -15.72 -3.67 -14.60
C ARG A 129 -15.63 -3.60 -13.08
N GLN A 130 -16.23 -2.58 -12.46
CA GLN A 130 -16.26 -2.41 -11.00
C GLN A 130 -16.97 -3.57 -10.33
N ARG A 131 -18.13 -3.99 -10.85
CA ARG A 131 -18.86 -5.19 -10.39
C ARG A 131 -17.98 -6.43 -10.38
N ARG A 132 -17.27 -6.66 -11.48
CA ARG A 132 -16.31 -7.77 -11.58
C ARG A 132 -15.21 -7.67 -10.53
N ILE A 133 -14.58 -6.50 -10.37
CA ILE A 133 -13.53 -6.30 -9.36
C ILE A 133 -14.06 -6.63 -7.96
N LEU A 134 -15.24 -6.12 -7.60
CA LEU A 134 -15.86 -6.34 -6.29
C LEU A 134 -16.10 -7.83 -6.02
N MET A 135 -16.66 -8.57 -6.99
CA MET A 135 -16.88 -10.01 -6.83
C MET A 135 -15.60 -10.85 -6.88
N ASP A 136 -14.60 -10.44 -7.65
CA ASP A 136 -13.31 -11.14 -7.75
C ASP A 136 -12.52 -11.07 -6.43
N VAL A 137 -12.62 -9.96 -5.69
CA VAL A 137 -11.95 -9.81 -4.39
C VAL A 137 -12.77 -10.33 -3.21
N TRP A 138 -14.10 -10.42 -3.34
CA TRP A 138 -15.02 -10.83 -2.26
C TRP A 138 -14.67 -12.15 -1.55
N PRO A 139 -14.22 -13.22 -2.25
CA PRO A 139 -13.83 -14.47 -1.59
C PRO A 139 -12.63 -14.32 -0.65
N SER A 140 -11.74 -13.36 -0.94
CA SER A 140 -10.53 -13.11 -0.16
C SER A 140 -10.76 -12.30 1.12
N LEU A 141 -11.91 -11.65 1.23
CA LEU A 141 -12.35 -10.98 2.46
C LEU A 141 -12.86 -12.02 3.46
N ARG A 142 -12.42 -11.95 4.72
CA ARG A 142 -12.91 -12.85 5.77
C ARG A 142 -14.36 -12.55 6.14
N PRO A 143 -15.12 -13.54 6.65
CA PRO A 143 -16.39 -13.27 7.32
C PRO A 143 -16.23 -12.21 8.43
N GLY A 144 -17.16 -11.27 8.47
CA GLY A 144 -17.14 -10.12 9.38
C GLY A 144 -16.15 -9.01 9.01
N GLY A 145 -15.32 -9.19 7.98
CA GLY A 145 -14.41 -8.17 7.47
C GLY A 145 -15.12 -7.09 6.65
N TYR A 146 -14.41 -5.99 6.37
CA TYR A 146 -14.95 -4.83 5.67
C TYR A 146 -14.39 -4.68 4.25
N LEU A 147 -15.26 -4.27 3.32
CA LEU A 147 -14.88 -3.78 2.00
C LEU A 147 -15.25 -2.30 1.91
N ILE A 148 -14.26 -1.46 1.62
CA ILE A 148 -14.44 -0.06 1.29
C ILE A 148 -14.43 0.06 -0.23
N TYR A 149 -15.55 0.52 -0.79
CA TYR A 149 -15.68 0.79 -2.22
C TYR A 149 -15.57 2.29 -2.45
N SER A 150 -14.71 2.73 -3.37
CA SER A 150 -14.63 4.14 -3.75
C SER A 150 -14.43 4.36 -5.24
N THR A 151 -14.86 5.54 -5.70
CA THR A 151 -14.66 5.99 -7.07
C THR A 151 -14.36 7.48 -7.12
N CYS A 152 -13.86 7.91 -8.26
CA CYS A 152 -13.59 9.29 -8.65
C CYS A 152 -14.68 9.89 -9.56
N THR A 153 -15.91 9.39 -9.50
CA THR A 153 -17.02 9.78 -10.41
C THR A 153 -18.30 10.11 -9.66
N TYR A 154 -19.26 10.77 -10.32
CA TYR A 154 -20.52 11.16 -9.71
C TYR A 154 -21.71 10.31 -10.14
N ASN A 155 -21.60 9.57 -11.25
CA ASN A 155 -22.77 8.91 -11.80
C ASN A 155 -23.27 7.73 -10.95
N PRO A 156 -24.60 7.57 -10.83
CA PRO A 156 -25.18 6.51 -9.99
C PRO A 156 -24.91 5.09 -10.47
N ALA A 157 -24.64 4.89 -11.77
CA ALA A 157 -24.39 3.56 -12.33
C ALA A 157 -23.10 2.93 -11.81
N GLU A 158 -22.08 3.75 -11.61
CA GLU A 158 -20.82 3.35 -10.99
C GLU A 158 -20.92 3.34 -9.47
N ASN A 159 -21.69 4.24 -8.86
CA ASN A 159 -21.72 4.41 -7.41
C ASN A 159 -22.87 3.61 -6.75
N GLU A 160 -24.01 4.26 -6.51
CA GLU A 160 -25.14 3.73 -5.75
C GLU A 160 -25.69 2.42 -6.31
N GLN A 161 -25.77 2.29 -7.64
CA GLN A 161 -26.33 1.10 -8.29
C GLN A 161 -25.39 -0.11 -8.18
N ASN A 162 -24.07 0.09 -8.27
CA ASN A 162 -23.10 -0.98 -8.05
C ASN A 162 -23.03 -1.41 -6.58
N LEU A 163 -23.16 -0.45 -5.68
CA LEU A 163 -23.28 -0.75 -4.26
C LEU A 163 -24.52 -1.60 -3.98
N ARG A 164 -25.69 -1.22 -4.53
CA ARG A 164 -26.93 -2.00 -4.37
C ARG A 164 -26.78 -3.40 -4.96
N TRP A 165 -26.22 -3.49 -6.17
CA TRP A 165 -25.94 -4.76 -6.82
C TRP A 165 -25.04 -5.67 -5.97
N LEU A 166 -24.00 -5.12 -5.33
CA LEU A 166 -23.12 -5.89 -4.45
C LEU A 166 -23.86 -6.46 -3.24
N LEU A 167 -24.74 -5.67 -2.61
CA LEU A 167 -25.58 -6.14 -1.51
C LEU A 167 -26.46 -7.33 -1.95
N ASP A 168 -27.08 -7.23 -3.12
CA ASP A 168 -27.99 -8.25 -3.67
C ASP A 168 -27.26 -9.54 -4.04
N GLU A 169 -26.11 -9.45 -4.72
CA GLU A 169 -25.37 -10.62 -5.20
C GLU A 169 -24.53 -11.30 -4.11
N ALA A 170 -23.92 -10.52 -3.22
CA ALA A 170 -22.93 -11.03 -2.28
C ALA A 170 -23.49 -11.19 -0.86
N GLY A 171 -24.74 -10.75 -0.62
CA GLY A 171 -25.34 -10.71 0.70
C GLY A 171 -24.56 -9.83 1.67
N ALA A 172 -24.00 -8.71 1.18
CA ALA A 172 -23.23 -7.80 2.00
C ALA A 172 -24.14 -6.97 2.93
N GLU A 173 -23.63 -6.58 4.09
CA GLU A 173 -24.28 -5.65 5.01
C GLU A 173 -23.73 -4.24 4.81
N ILE A 174 -24.60 -3.24 4.71
CA ILE A 174 -24.15 -1.85 4.62
C ILE A 174 -23.67 -1.34 5.98
N VAL A 175 -22.59 -0.56 5.99
CA VAL A 175 -22.00 0.01 7.22
C VAL A 175 -22.07 1.54 7.16
N ASN A 176 -22.80 2.13 8.10
CA ASN A 176 -22.88 3.58 8.24
C ASN A 176 -21.65 4.12 8.98
N ILE A 177 -20.99 5.11 8.38
CA ILE A 177 -19.90 5.88 8.95
C ILE A 177 -20.43 7.28 9.31
N THR A 178 -20.24 7.68 10.57
CA THR A 178 -20.58 9.04 11.00
C THR A 178 -19.65 10.05 10.33
N MET A 179 -20.21 10.90 9.46
CA MET A 179 -19.48 12.00 8.82
C MET A 179 -19.66 13.30 9.59
N PRO A 180 -18.59 14.07 9.87
CA PRO A 180 -18.72 15.40 10.46
C PRO A 180 -19.50 16.34 9.52
N GLU A 181 -20.62 16.88 9.99
CA GLU A 181 -21.53 17.70 9.19
C GLU A 181 -20.82 18.91 8.55
N HIS A 182 -19.93 19.57 9.30
CA HIS A 182 -19.17 20.73 8.85
C HIS A 182 -18.19 20.44 7.70
N TRP A 183 -17.95 19.18 7.33
CA TRP A 183 -17.13 18.82 6.16
C TRP A 183 -17.88 18.99 4.84
N GLY A 184 -19.21 19.14 4.86
CA GLY A 184 -20.01 19.35 3.64
C GLY A 184 -20.13 18.11 2.74
N ILE A 185 -19.81 16.93 3.27
CA ILE A 185 -19.93 15.64 2.57
C ILE A 185 -21.41 15.27 2.47
N SER A 186 -21.86 14.90 1.28
CA SER A 186 -23.25 14.49 1.06
C SER A 186 -23.41 13.00 1.38
N THR A 187 -24.37 12.66 2.23
CA THR A 187 -24.89 11.29 2.30
C THR A 187 -25.75 11.01 1.06
N VAL A 188 -25.50 9.88 0.41
CA VAL A 188 -26.21 9.43 -0.77
C VAL A 188 -26.86 8.08 -0.47
N GLU A 189 -28.16 8.00 -0.66
CA GLU A 189 -28.96 6.81 -0.34
C GLU A 189 -29.67 6.30 -1.59
N ASN A 190 -29.69 4.98 -1.77
CA ASN A 190 -30.44 4.34 -2.85
C ASN A 190 -30.86 2.92 -2.43
N GLY A 191 -32.16 2.70 -2.27
CA GLY A 191 -32.70 1.36 -1.99
C GLY A 191 -32.05 0.67 -0.79
N GLY A 192 -31.86 1.37 0.32
CA GLY A 192 -31.24 0.82 1.54
C GLY A 192 -29.70 0.76 1.54
N THR A 193 -29.05 1.28 0.50
CA THR A 193 -27.60 1.55 0.52
C THR A 193 -27.33 2.96 1.06
N ILE A 194 -26.16 3.15 1.68
CA ILE A 194 -25.65 4.46 2.10
C ILE A 194 -24.21 4.63 1.61
N GLY A 195 -23.92 5.77 1.01
CA GLY A 195 -22.57 6.18 0.61
C GLY A 195 -22.34 7.65 0.87
N TYR A 196 -21.12 8.10 0.65
CA TYR A 196 -20.69 9.46 0.94
C TYR A 196 -20.03 10.07 -0.29
N ALA A 197 -20.59 11.18 -0.76
CA ALA A 197 -20.14 11.88 -1.95
C ALA A 197 -19.55 13.25 -1.62
N CYS A 198 -18.34 13.47 -2.14
CA CYS A 198 -17.67 14.75 -2.15
C CYS A 198 -18.00 15.45 -3.48
N TYR A 199 -18.84 16.48 -3.43
CA TYR A 199 -19.15 17.30 -4.60
C TYR A 199 -18.34 18.60 -4.58
N PRO A 200 -17.79 19.05 -5.73
CA PRO A 200 -16.86 20.18 -5.79
C PRO A 200 -17.50 21.54 -5.43
N HIS A 201 -18.83 21.64 -5.44
CA HIS A 201 -19.56 22.83 -5.00
C HIS A 201 -19.88 22.84 -3.49
N ARG A 202 -19.62 21.74 -2.78
CA ARG A 202 -19.85 21.59 -1.33
C ARG A 202 -18.56 21.47 -0.53
N VAL A 203 -17.54 20.84 -1.11
CA VAL A 203 -16.25 20.60 -0.45
C VAL A 203 -15.09 21.20 -1.24
N ARG A 204 -13.98 21.49 -0.56
CA ARG A 204 -12.72 21.94 -1.19
C ARG A 204 -11.93 20.74 -1.72
N GLY A 205 -12.49 20.06 -2.69
CA GLY A 205 -11.91 18.90 -3.36
C GLY A 205 -12.43 18.77 -4.77
N GLU A 206 -12.09 17.64 -5.39
CA GLU A 206 -12.64 17.25 -6.68
C GLU A 206 -13.94 16.45 -6.51
N GLY A 207 -14.11 15.37 -7.26
CA GLY A 207 -15.20 14.40 -7.09
C GLY A 207 -14.73 13.10 -6.48
N PHE A 208 -15.47 12.60 -5.50
CA PHE A 208 -15.19 11.30 -4.88
C PHE A 208 -16.48 10.70 -4.29
N PHE A 209 -16.60 9.39 -4.38
CA PHE A 209 -17.64 8.61 -3.70
C PHE A 209 -16.96 7.51 -2.88
N ILE A 210 -17.47 7.24 -1.68
CA ILE A 210 -17.00 6.16 -0.81
C ILE A 210 -18.18 5.52 -0.06
N ALA A 211 -18.16 4.20 0.04
CA ALA A 211 -19.11 3.43 0.83
C ALA A 211 -18.40 2.26 1.51
N VAL A 212 -19.01 1.75 2.58
CA VAL A 212 -18.47 0.64 3.36
C VAL A 212 -19.52 -0.46 3.46
N VAL A 213 -19.10 -1.68 3.16
CA VAL A 213 -19.90 -2.88 3.38
C VAL A 213 -19.14 -3.86 4.25
N ARG A 214 -19.87 -4.73 4.95
CA ARG A 214 -19.35 -5.83 5.75
C ARG A 214 -19.78 -7.14 5.13
N LYS A 215 -18.87 -8.12 5.14
CA LYS A 215 -19.21 -9.49 4.77
C LYS A 215 -19.88 -10.18 5.95
N ASN A 216 -21.05 -10.77 5.73
CA ASN A 216 -21.80 -11.43 6.81
C ASN A 216 -21.01 -12.59 7.40
N VAL A 217 -21.21 -12.82 8.70
CA VAL A 217 -20.74 -14.02 9.37
C VAL A 217 -21.80 -15.10 9.16
N SER A 218 -21.51 -16.13 8.39
CA SER A 218 -22.46 -17.23 8.23
C SER A 218 -22.53 -18.05 9.52
N GLU A 219 -23.72 -18.43 10.00
CA GLU A 219 -23.88 -19.31 11.18
C GLU A 219 -23.14 -20.66 10.99
N THR A 220 -22.95 -21.09 9.73
CA THR A 220 -22.19 -22.27 9.35
C THR A 220 -20.69 -22.21 9.66
N ASP A 221 -20.11 -21.01 9.84
CA ASP A 221 -18.71 -20.85 10.24
C ASP A 221 -18.48 -21.11 11.73
N SER A 222 -19.55 -21.12 12.54
CA SER A 222 -19.49 -21.32 13.99
C SER A 222 -19.78 -22.76 14.46
N ALA A 223 -20.23 -23.66 13.57
CA ALA A 223 -20.72 -25.00 13.96
C ALA A 223 -20.25 -26.21 13.10
N ALA A 224 -19.38 -26.05 12.10
CA ALA A 224 -19.09 -27.12 11.13
C ALA A 224 -17.98 -28.12 11.55
N GLY A 225 -18.30 -28.96 12.54
CA GLY A 225 -17.82 -30.34 12.55
C GLY A 225 -18.72 -31.19 11.63
N LYS A 226 -18.14 -31.79 10.58
CA LYS A 226 -18.73 -32.83 9.69
C LYS A 226 -19.65 -32.36 8.55
N SER A 227 -19.06 -31.87 7.45
CA SER A 227 -19.25 -32.42 6.08
C SER A 227 -18.54 -31.56 5.02
N ALA A 228 -18.28 -32.17 3.86
CA ALA A 228 -17.35 -31.72 2.83
C ALA A 228 -17.77 -30.43 2.11
N ALA A 229 -17.39 -29.28 2.69
CA ALA A 229 -17.25 -28.00 2.02
C ALA A 229 -15.90 -27.39 2.43
N ILE A 230 -15.29 -26.62 1.54
CA ILE A 230 -13.94 -26.05 1.69
C ILE A 230 -13.86 -25.25 2.99
N LYS A 231 -13.13 -25.79 3.97
CA LYS A 231 -12.91 -25.17 5.29
C LYS A 231 -12.25 -23.79 5.12
N GLN A 232 -13.04 -22.73 5.11
CA GLN A 232 -12.54 -21.37 5.32
C GLN A 232 -12.23 -21.24 6.81
N THR A 233 -10.96 -21.41 7.16
CA THR A 233 -10.48 -21.13 8.52
C THR A 233 -9.84 -19.74 8.49
N PRO A 234 -10.10 -18.87 9.48
CA PRO A 234 -9.40 -17.60 9.60
C PRO A 234 -7.88 -17.87 9.64
N PHE A 235 -7.09 -16.97 9.05
CA PHE A 235 -5.64 -17.10 8.97
C PHE A 235 -5.05 -17.37 10.36
N ARG A 236 -4.65 -18.62 10.62
CA ARG A 236 -3.80 -19.01 11.75
C ARG A 236 -2.40 -19.25 11.22
N SER A 237 -1.43 -18.55 11.79
CA SER A 237 -0.01 -18.71 11.49
C SER A 237 0.36 -20.20 11.44
N GLY A 238 0.80 -20.69 10.27
CA GLY A 238 1.21 -22.08 10.08
C GLY A 238 0.20 -22.99 9.36
N THR A 239 -0.98 -22.51 8.95
CA THR A 239 -1.94 -23.32 8.16
C THR A 239 -1.64 -23.18 6.65
N PRO A 240 -1.31 -24.25 5.92
CA PRO A 240 -1.00 -24.16 4.49
C PRO A 240 -2.27 -23.94 3.65
N TYR A 241 -2.30 -22.85 2.88
CA TYR A 241 -3.32 -22.65 1.84
C TYR A 241 -3.16 -23.73 0.77
N LYS A 242 -4.25 -24.45 0.46
CA LYS A 242 -4.28 -25.55 -0.53
C LYS A 242 -4.36 -25.03 -1.98
N THR A 243 -3.47 -24.12 -2.35
CA THR A 243 -3.36 -23.64 -3.74
C THR A 243 -2.06 -24.14 -4.37
N ALA A 244 -2.10 -24.41 -5.68
CA ALA A 244 -0.89 -24.77 -6.41
C ALA A 244 0.15 -23.64 -6.22
N PRO A 245 1.35 -23.94 -5.71
CA PRO A 245 2.32 -22.92 -5.35
C PRO A 245 2.78 -22.16 -6.59
N TYR A 246 2.78 -20.83 -6.50
CA TYR A 246 3.40 -19.97 -7.50
C TYR A 246 4.90 -20.23 -7.53
N LYS A 247 5.42 -20.71 -8.66
CA LYS A 247 6.84 -21.05 -8.82
C LYS A 247 7.68 -19.78 -8.89
N SER A 248 8.27 -19.40 -7.77
CA SER A 248 9.23 -18.30 -7.62
C SER A 248 10.30 -18.71 -6.62
N ALA A 249 11.49 -18.09 -6.72
CA ALA A 249 12.55 -18.33 -5.74
C ALA A 249 12.04 -17.93 -4.35
N PRO A 250 12.25 -18.75 -3.31
CA PRO A 250 11.75 -18.42 -1.98
C PRO A 250 12.51 -17.21 -1.41
N TYR A 251 11.87 -16.51 -0.46
CA TYR A 251 12.61 -15.64 0.45
C TYR A 251 13.50 -16.50 1.35
N GLU A 252 14.79 -16.16 1.40
CA GLU A 252 15.79 -16.86 2.18
C GLU A 252 16.01 -16.15 3.52
N THR A 253 16.35 -16.91 4.56
CA THR A 253 16.80 -16.36 5.83
C THR A 253 18.19 -15.74 5.69
N VAL A 254 18.40 -14.60 6.33
CA VAL A 254 19.72 -13.93 6.36
C VAL A 254 20.62 -14.59 7.42
N PRO A 255 21.94 -14.80 7.17
CA PRO A 255 22.86 -15.34 8.17
C PRO A 255 22.87 -14.52 9.47
N LYS A 256 23.01 -15.18 10.62
CA LYS A 256 22.93 -14.54 11.95
C LYS A 256 23.89 -13.34 12.11
N GLU A 257 25.11 -13.45 11.61
CA GLU A 257 26.10 -12.36 11.67
C GLU A 257 25.66 -11.15 10.83
N THR A 258 25.14 -11.39 9.63
CA THR A 258 24.61 -10.33 8.76
C THR A 258 23.37 -9.69 9.39
N ALA A 259 22.46 -10.49 9.96
CA ALA A 259 21.29 -9.99 10.66
C ALA A 259 21.66 -9.15 11.89
N ALA A 260 22.70 -9.53 12.64
CA ALA A 260 23.22 -8.75 13.77
C ALA A 260 23.71 -7.37 13.31
N LYS A 261 24.53 -7.30 12.25
CA LYS A 261 24.98 -6.03 11.66
C LYS A 261 23.82 -5.14 11.19
N LEU A 262 22.77 -5.76 10.64
CA LEU A 262 21.58 -5.05 10.16
C LEU A 262 20.65 -4.61 11.30
N ASN A 263 20.58 -5.34 12.40
CA ASN A 263 19.82 -4.90 13.57
C ASN A 263 20.34 -3.56 14.09
N ASP A 264 21.65 -3.35 14.07
CA ASP A 264 22.27 -2.07 14.46
C ASP A 264 21.80 -0.92 13.56
N TRP A 265 21.38 -1.18 12.32
CA TRP A 265 20.94 -0.13 11.39
C TRP A 265 19.58 0.46 11.72
N PHE A 266 18.76 -0.19 12.56
CA PHE A 266 17.38 0.22 12.80
C PHE A 266 17.09 0.36 14.29
N THR A 267 16.26 1.34 14.64
CA THR A 267 15.75 1.53 16.00
C THR A 267 14.49 0.69 16.22
N GLY A 268 14.19 0.38 17.47
CA GLY A 268 13.06 -0.47 17.85
C GLY A 268 13.35 -1.98 17.75
N GLY A 269 12.38 -2.78 18.16
CA GLY A 269 12.43 -4.25 18.08
C GLY A 269 11.44 -4.82 17.06
N GLY A 270 11.41 -6.15 16.93
CA GLY A 270 10.44 -6.84 16.07
C GLY A 270 10.82 -6.86 14.57
N HIS A 271 12.07 -6.55 14.26
CA HIS A 271 12.60 -6.57 12.90
C HIS A 271 13.00 -7.98 12.48
N GLN A 272 12.71 -8.34 11.24
CA GLN A 272 13.28 -9.50 10.57
C GLN A 272 13.88 -9.12 9.22
N PHE A 273 14.88 -9.90 8.81
CA PHE A 273 15.55 -9.71 7.54
C PHE A 273 15.42 -10.96 6.68
N ILE A 274 14.97 -10.75 5.44
CA ILE A 274 14.86 -11.79 4.43
C ILE A 274 15.63 -11.40 3.19
N ARG A 275 16.11 -12.39 2.45
CA ARG A 275 16.86 -12.19 1.22
C ARG A 275 16.05 -12.66 0.03
N TYR A 276 16.01 -11.83 -1.02
CA TYR A 276 15.49 -12.20 -2.33
C TYR A 276 16.52 -11.85 -3.40
N GLY A 277 17.11 -12.86 -4.02
CA GLY A 277 18.26 -12.68 -4.93
C GLY A 277 19.46 -12.07 -4.20
N LYS A 278 19.84 -10.84 -4.56
CA LYS A 278 20.96 -10.11 -3.93
C LYS A 278 20.51 -9.10 -2.86
N MET A 279 19.22 -8.80 -2.83
CA MET A 279 18.67 -7.77 -1.95
C MET A 279 18.25 -8.39 -0.62
N ILE A 280 18.57 -7.70 0.46
CA ILE A 280 18.08 -7.97 1.81
C ILE A 280 16.96 -6.97 2.10
N HIS A 281 15.83 -7.47 2.56
CA HIS A 281 14.64 -6.72 2.92
C HIS A 281 14.44 -6.77 4.43
N HIS A 282 14.12 -5.62 5.00
CA HIS A 282 13.57 -5.50 6.34
C HIS A 282 12.06 -5.73 6.29
N ILE A 283 11.52 -6.48 7.24
CA ILE A 283 10.08 -6.70 7.40
C ILE A 283 9.75 -6.87 8.89
N GLY A 284 8.59 -6.41 9.33
CA GLY A 284 8.09 -6.71 10.67
C GLY A 284 7.92 -8.23 10.88
N ALA A 285 8.37 -8.74 12.02
CA ALA A 285 8.33 -10.17 12.36
C ALA A 285 6.93 -10.78 12.17
N ASP A 286 5.89 -10.06 12.59
CA ASP A 286 4.50 -10.50 12.47
C ASP A 286 4.01 -10.52 11.02
N HIS A 287 4.61 -9.76 10.12
CA HIS A 287 4.24 -9.71 8.71
C HIS A 287 4.86 -10.84 7.90
N LEU A 288 5.97 -11.43 8.36
CA LEU A 288 6.68 -12.45 7.59
C LEU A 288 5.84 -13.69 7.25
N PRO A 289 5.05 -14.28 8.17
CA PRO A 289 4.17 -15.40 7.81
C PRO A 289 3.14 -15.03 6.73
N ARG A 290 2.64 -13.79 6.73
CA ARG A 290 1.66 -13.28 5.75
C ARG A 290 2.32 -13.08 4.39
N LEU A 291 3.53 -12.56 4.35
CA LEU A 291 4.33 -12.46 3.13
C LEU A 291 4.58 -13.83 2.50
N HIS A 292 4.91 -14.86 3.29
CA HIS A 292 5.12 -16.21 2.77
C HIS A 292 3.86 -16.78 2.12
N VAL A 293 2.69 -16.60 2.74
CA VAL A 293 1.41 -17.02 2.16
C VAL A 293 1.14 -16.28 0.85
N LEU A 294 1.30 -14.96 0.83
CA LEU A 294 1.10 -14.14 -0.38
C LEU A 294 2.03 -14.58 -1.52
N HIS A 295 3.32 -14.70 -1.23
CA HIS A 295 4.34 -15.10 -2.20
C HIS A 295 4.14 -16.53 -2.72
N GLY A 296 3.62 -17.43 -1.87
CA GLY A 296 3.24 -18.78 -2.28
C GLY A 296 2.05 -18.81 -3.25
N ALA A 297 1.19 -17.79 -3.25
CA ALA A 297 0.01 -17.72 -4.12
C ALA A 297 0.23 -16.91 -5.40
N MET A 298 1.10 -15.90 -5.39
CA MET A 298 1.25 -14.95 -6.50
C MET A 298 2.59 -14.21 -6.52
N PRO A 299 2.99 -13.60 -7.66
CA PRO A 299 4.22 -12.82 -7.73
C PRO A 299 4.16 -11.56 -6.88
N VAL A 300 5.09 -11.46 -5.93
CA VAL A 300 5.39 -10.25 -5.16
C VAL A 300 6.50 -9.48 -5.88
N ARG A 301 6.25 -8.19 -6.16
CA ARG A 301 7.15 -7.29 -6.88
C ARG A 301 8.07 -6.50 -5.95
N TYR A 302 7.61 -6.25 -4.73
CA TYR A 302 8.33 -5.53 -3.69
C TYR A 302 7.74 -5.94 -2.33
N ALA A 303 8.55 -6.02 -1.28
CA ALA A 303 8.05 -6.26 0.07
C ALA A 303 8.97 -5.65 1.12
N GLY A 304 8.38 -5.10 2.18
CA GLY A 304 9.12 -4.54 3.30
C GLY A 304 9.91 -3.29 2.91
N ILE A 305 11.16 -3.21 3.36
CA ILE A 305 12.11 -2.15 2.98
C ILE A 305 13.36 -2.80 2.41
N GLU A 306 13.69 -2.51 1.16
CA GLU A 306 15.00 -2.87 0.59
C GLU A 306 16.11 -2.20 1.42
N THR A 307 16.86 -3.02 2.16
CA THR A 307 17.77 -2.54 3.19
C THR A 307 19.20 -2.47 2.68
N ALA A 308 19.69 -3.57 2.12
CA ALA A 308 21.07 -3.68 1.68
C ALA A 308 21.24 -4.73 0.59
N GLU A 309 22.25 -4.55 -0.24
CA GLU A 309 22.80 -5.59 -1.10
C GLU A 309 24.02 -6.20 -0.41
N ALA A 310 24.04 -7.53 -0.25
CA ALA A 310 25.21 -8.24 0.28
C ALA A 310 26.24 -8.44 -0.84
N ILE A 311 27.42 -7.82 -0.69
CA ILE A 311 28.52 -7.91 -1.66
C ILE A 311 29.76 -8.43 -0.92
N ARG A 312 30.05 -9.72 -1.08
CA ARG A 312 31.09 -10.42 -0.29
C ARG A 312 30.83 -10.21 1.21
N ASP A 313 31.78 -9.62 1.93
CA ASP A 313 31.67 -9.35 3.36
C ASP A 313 31.14 -7.94 3.69
N GLU A 314 30.82 -7.14 2.66
CA GLU A 314 30.29 -5.78 2.82
C GLU A 314 28.77 -5.71 2.58
N LEU A 315 28.12 -4.86 3.37
CA LEU A 315 26.73 -4.45 3.14
C LEU A 315 26.72 -3.11 2.44
N LYS A 316 26.21 -3.10 1.21
CA LYS A 316 25.92 -1.86 0.46
C LYS A 316 24.49 -1.44 0.80
N PRO A 317 24.27 -0.31 1.49
CA PRO A 317 22.93 0.13 1.84
C PRO A 317 22.13 0.43 0.56
N ALA A 318 20.89 -0.03 0.54
CA ALA A 318 19.93 0.31 -0.50
C ALA A 318 19.32 1.69 -0.22
N HIS A 319 18.81 2.33 -1.27
CA HIS A 319 18.25 3.67 -1.15
C HIS A 319 17.07 3.73 -0.17
N ALA A 320 16.20 2.72 -0.17
CA ALA A 320 15.02 2.68 0.70
C ALA A 320 15.38 2.73 2.20
N ALA A 321 16.52 2.17 2.60
CA ALA A 321 17.01 2.27 3.98
C ALA A 321 17.22 3.73 4.42
N ALA A 322 17.71 4.62 3.54
CA ALA A 322 17.90 6.03 3.87
C ALA A 322 16.57 6.76 4.10
N LEU A 323 15.47 6.26 3.54
CA LEU A 323 14.14 6.88 3.64
C LEU A 323 13.34 6.31 4.82
N CYS A 324 13.88 5.32 5.52
CA CYS A 324 13.24 4.65 6.63
C CYS A 324 13.20 5.57 7.86
N PRO A 325 12.02 5.88 8.44
CA PRO A 325 11.90 6.76 9.61
C PRO A 325 12.56 6.22 10.87
N PHE A 326 12.75 4.90 10.96
CA PHE A 326 13.33 4.22 12.10
C PHE A 326 14.76 3.71 11.81
N LEU A 327 15.45 4.27 10.82
CA LEU A 327 16.89 4.08 10.65
C LEU A 327 17.63 4.65 11.88
N ASN A 328 18.54 3.87 12.47
CA ASN A 328 19.39 4.32 13.57
C ASN A 328 20.54 5.18 13.02
N VAL A 329 20.29 6.48 12.92
CA VAL A 329 21.21 7.45 12.33
C VAL A 329 22.55 7.55 13.05
N ASP A 330 22.61 7.21 14.35
CA ASP A 330 23.84 7.28 15.16
C ASP A 330 24.89 6.24 14.73
N ASN A 331 24.48 5.20 14.01
CA ASN A 331 25.35 4.15 13.49
C ASN A 331 25.90 4.44 12.09
N PHE A 332 25.66 5.65 11.55
CA PHE A 332 26.15 6.06 10.24
C PHE A 332 26.94 7.36 10.31
N GLN A 333 27.84 7.56 9.35
CA GLN A 333 28.33 8.91 9.08
C GLN A 333 27.18 9.72 8.48
N VAL A 334 26.95 10.92 9.01
CA VAL A 334 25.83 11.77 8.59
C VAL A 334 26.34 13.10 8.05
N MET A 335 25.70 13.58 6.99
CA MET A 335 25.92 14.92 6.44
C MET A 335 24.57 15.62 6.30
N ASP A 336 24.32 16.59 7.18
CA ASP A 336 23.14 17.46 7.12
C ASP A 336 23.38 18.56 6.08
N LEU A 337 22.48 18.62 5.09
CA LEU A 337 22.58 19.51 3.95
C LEU A 337 21.72 20.76 4.17
N THR A 338 22.17 21.87 3.59
CA THR A 338 21.30 23.01 3.30
C THR A 338 20.27 22.63 2.21
N ARG A 339 19.26 23.49 2.00
CA ARG A 339 18.25 23.25 0.96
C ARG A 339 18.87 23.14 -0.44
N ASP A 340 19.83 24.00 -0.75
CA ASP A 340 20.43 24.05 -2.08
C ASP A 340 21.33 22.83 -2.32
N GLU A 341 22.09 22.41 -1.31
CA GLU A 341 22.87 21.16 -1.36
C GLU A 341 21.96 19.93 -1.45
N ALA A 342 20.84 19.91 -0.72
CA ALA A 342 19.86 18.83 -0.83
C ALA A 342 19.32 18.70 -2.26
N LEU A 343 18.95 19.82 -2.89
CA LEU A 343 18.51 19.84 -4.29
C LEU A 343 19.63 19.37 -5.24
N THR A 344 20.88 19.80 -5.04
CA THR A 344 22.07 19.33 -5.77
C THR A 344 22.27 17.81 -5.62
N SER A 345 22.14 17.29 -4.41
CA SER A 345 22.22 15.86 -4.12
C SER A 345 21.13 15.07 -4.84
N LEU A 346 19.88 15.55 -4.83
CA LEU A 346 18.75 14.91 -5.52
C LEU A 346 18.87 14.98 -7.05
N ARG A 347 19.64 15.93 -7.60
CA ARG A 347 20.04 15.95 -9.02
C ARG A 347 21.19 14.98 -9.34
N SER A 348 21.79 14.37 -8.30
CA SER A 348 23.03 13.60 -8.38
C SER A 348 24.21 14.40 -8.92
N GLU A 349 24.24 15.69 -8.64
CA GLU A 349 25.38 16.56 -8.91
C GLU A 349 26.44 16.42 -7.80
N PRO A 350 27.71 16.74 -8.08
CA PRO A 350 28.76 16.72 -7.08
C PRO A 350 28.45 17.69 -5.94
N LEU A 351 28.54 17.20 -4.71
CA LEU A 351 28.52 18.04 -3.50
C LEU A 351 29.94 18.51 -3.17
N PRO A 352 30.09 19.62 -2.41
CA PRO A 352 31.38 20.03 -1.86
C PRO A 352 32.05 18.87 -1.10
N ALA A 353 33.39 18.87 -1.07
CA ALA A 353 34.13 17.85 -0.33
C ALA A 353 33.69 17.88 1.14
N PRO A 354 33.35 16.73 1.74
CA PRO A 354 32.94 16.70 3.14
C PRO A 354 34.11 17.18 4.02
N PRO A 355 33.81 17.80 5.18
CA PRO A 355 34.83 18.04 6.20
C PRO A 355 35.51 16.70 6.52
N SER A 356 36.82 16.74 6.75
CA SER A 356 37.67 15.59 7.11
C SER A 356 36.91 14.47 7.83
N GLY A 357 36.76 13.31 7.17
CA GLY A 357 35.97 12.18 7.66
C GLY A 357 36.48 10.85 7.12
N GLY A 358 36.16 9.76 7.82
CA GLY A 358 36.57 8.41 7.43
C GLY A 358 36.03 7.99 6.06
N LYS A 359 36.70 7.06 5.38
CA LYS A 359 36.13 6.40 4.18
C LYS A 359 34.87 5.62 4.58
N GLY A 360 33.88 5.50 3.70
CA GLY A 360 32.67 4.73 4.00
C GLY A 360 31.37 5.27 3.40
N TRP A 361 30.25 4.75 3.89
CA TRP A 361 28.91 5.22 3.53
C TRP A 361 28.51 6.41 4.39
N VAL A 362 27.95 7.44 3.75
CA VAL A 362 27.48 8.67 4.39
C VAL A 362 26.00 8.85 4.08
N LEU A 363 25.16 8.94 5.12
CA LEU A 363 23.76 9.29 5.03
C LEU A 363 23.65 10.81 4.82
N VAL A 364 23.04 11.22 3.71
CA VAL A 364 22.71 12.64 3.51
C VAL A 364 21.31 12.92 4.03
N ARG A 365 21.16 14.04 4.75
CA ARG A 365 19.88 14.46 5.32
C ARG A 365 19.55 15.90 4.96
N TYR A 366 18.26 16.22 5.03
CA TYR A 366 17.77 17.59 5.02
C TYR A 366 16.61 17.69 6.03
N ASN A 367 16.67 18.67 6.93
CA ASN A 367 15.71 18.84 8.03
C ASN A 367 15.47 17.54 8.84
N GLY A 368 16.55 16.82 9.14
CA GLY A 368 16.50 15.56 9.91
C GLY A 368 15.99 14.34 9.14
N LEU A 369 15.54 14.50 7.89
CA LEU A 369 15.07 13.40 7.04
C LEU A 369 16.18 12.89 6.15
N GLY A 370 16.34 11.57 6.07
CA GLY A 370 17.28 10.95 5.14
C GLY A 370 16.85 11.12 3.69
N LEU A 371 17.81 11.49 2.83
CA LEU A 371 17.60 11.71 1.40
C LEU A 371 18.21 10.62 0.54
N GLY A 372 19.22 9.90 1.05
CA GLY A 372 19.97 8.91 0.29
C GLY A 372 21.37 8.68 0.84
N TRP A 373 22.16 7.94 0.06
CA TRP A 373 23.52 7.54 0.45
C TRP A 373 24.56 8.13 -0.50
N LEU A 374 25.67 8.57 0.08
CA LEU A 374 26.92 8.80 -0.63
C LEU A 374 27.95 7.75 -0.19
N LYS A 375 28.93 7.46 -1.05
CA LYS A 375 30.13 6.69 -0.67
C LYS A 375 31.37 7.57 -0.76
N HIS A 376 32.03 7.77 0.37
CA HIS A 376 33.32 8.45 0.47
C HIS A 376 34.46 7.50 0.11
N ALA A 377 35.10 7.75 -1.04
CA ALA A 377 36.23 6.96 -1.54
C ALA A 377 37.61 7.56 -1.16
N GLY A 378 37.64 8.60 -0.31
CA GLY A 378 38.85 9.31 0.13
C GLY A 378 39.12 10.59 -0.67
N ASN A 379 39.07 10.54 -1.99
CA ASN A 379 39.28 11.72 -2.86
C ASN A 379 38.00 12.20 -3.57
N ARG A 380 36.89 11.47 -3.44
CA ARG A 380 35.61 11.78 -4.07
C ARG A 380 34.44 11.25 -3.27
N MET A 381 33.29 11.89 -3.48
CA MET A 381 31.98 11.44 -3.01
C MET A 381 31.16 10.92 -4.18
N ASN A 382 30.80 9.64 -4.15
CA ASN A 382 29.92 9.05 -5.15
C ASN A 382 28.49 9.09 -4.65
N ASN A 383 27.58 9.68 -5.43
CA ASN A 383 26.16 9.73 -5.09
C ASN A 383 25.41 8.49 -5.58
N TYR A 384 24.77 7.76 -4.65
CA TYR A 384 24.01 6.54 -4.91
C TYR A 384 22.49 6.78 -4.97
N TYR A 385 22.05 8.03 -5.07
CA TYR A 385 20.65 8.37 -5.31
C TYR A 385 20.15 7.73 -6.63
N PRO A 386 18.95 7.11 -6.66
CA PRO A 386 18.47 6.38 -7.84
C PRO A 386 18.41 7.26 -9.08
N ARG A 387 19.00 6.77 -10.18
CA ARG A 387 19.11 7.54 -11.43
C ARG A 387 17.75 7.96 -12.01
N ASN A 388 16.76 7.08 -11.88
CA ASN A 388 15.40 7.29 -12.36
C ASN A 388 14.58 8.24 -11.46
N TRP A 389 15.07 8.61 -10.28
CA TRP A 389 14.37 9.51 -9.34
C TRP A 389 14.99 10.90 -9.28
N ARG A 390 16.05 11.14 -10.05
CA ARG A 390 16.73 12.43 -10.10
C ARG A 390 15.74 13.52 -10.46
N ILE A 391 15.73 14.58 -9.66
CA ILE A 391 14.94 15.76 -10.00
C ILE A 391 15.60 16.47 -11.19
N ARG A 392 14.79 17.09 -12.04
CA ARG A 392 15.24 18.01 -13.07
C ARG A 392 14.65 19.37 -12.73
N MET A 393 15.45 20.43 -12.82
CA MET A 393 14.88 21.78 -12.84
C MET A 393 14.03 21.88 -14.12
N ARG A 394 12.80 22.38 -14.01
CA ARG A 394 12.15 22.95 -15.19
C ARG A 394 12.83 24.29 -15.39
N ASP A 395 13.47 24.47 -16.54
CA ASP A 395 13.91 25.79 -16.99
C ASP A 395 12.70 26.74 -17.11
#